data_AF-A0A9R1B475-F1
#
_entry.id   AF-A0A9R1B475-F1
#
_cell.length_a   1.000
_cell.length_b   1.000
_cell.length_c   1.000
_cell.angle_alpha   90.00
_cell.angle_beta   90.00
_cell.angle_gamma   90.00
#
_symmetry.space_group_name_H-M   'P 1'
#
loop_
_entity.id
_entity.type
_entity.pdbx_description
1 polymer ?
#
loop_
_entity_poly.entity_id
_entity_poly.type
_entity_poly.pdbx_seq_one_letter_code
_entity_poly.pdbx_strand_id
1 'polypeptide(L)'
;MAQPEQSEQPWEYTLRKYLLLLATLVVNVTYAAGFNPPGGVWQAAYDGQPAGDPIIRDTHYHRYLAFFYCNATAFAASLVVIVLILILAVRHDKEKEKKKKDAVQVIKPLRVVMVLDLLGLVGAYGAGTCRDRISIIYTAVLVAAVFAYIVVLKLLDRCRPNKNPGSSSSGATPISETNNGVSATTTPDLESDRKVAEKALKTEEQLCKVLMLLATFAVSITYVAGLSTPGGFWDSTGGRHHPGDAILRDQSGQRLTAFFLFNTTAFVASLLIAMLLIIDGKKLRDKTARFHVLYVCIFAVLVGLLGAYAAGSCRKTDTTVYVVSLVGAVLAYILLHLFCSPTK
;
A
#
# COMPACT_ATOMS: atom_id res chain seq x y z
N MET A 1 -20.10 25.97 -31.92
CA MET A 1 -18.86 25.88 -31.11
C MET A 1 -18.93 24.55 -30.37
N ALA A 2 -18.30 23.51 -30.90
CA ALA A 2 -18.31 22.18 -30.28
C ALA A 2 -17.42 22.23 -29.03
N GLN A 3 -17.96 21.84 -27.87
CA GLN A 3 -17.13 21.63 -26.68
C GLN A 3 -16.13 20.50 -26.97
N PRO A 4 -14.88 20.61 -26.48
CA PRO A 4 -13.95 19.50 -26.60
C PRO A 4 -14.52 18.35 -25.76
N GLU A 5 -14.83 17.22 -26.41
CA GLU A 5 -15.02 15.96 -25.71
C GLU A 5 -13.79 15.75 -24.82
N GLN A 6 -13.97 15.84 -23.50
CA GLN A 6 -12.97 15.39 -22.56
C GLN A 6 -12.86 13.88 -22.75
N SER A 7 -11.88 13.46 -23.56
CA SER A 7 -11.49 12.07 -23.68
C SER A 7 -11.15 11.53 -22.29
N GLU A 8 -11.97 10.62 -21.76
CA GLU A 8 -11.63 9.86 -20.56
C GLU A 8 -10.22 9.27 -20.75
N GLN A 9 -9.28 9.65 -19.90
CA GLN A 9 -7.96 9.02 -19.86
C GLN A 9 -8.17 7.53 -19.56
N PRO A 10 -7.71 6.60 -20.43
CA PRO A 10 -7.90 5.18 -20.20
C PRO A 10 -7.32 4.79 -18.84
N TRP A 11 -8.10 4.11 -17.99
CA TRP A 11 -7.70 3.59 -16.67
C TRP A 11 -6.34 2.85 -16.66
N GLU A 12 -5.94 2.30 -17.80
CA GLU A 12 -4.62 1.70 -18.05
C GLU A 12 -3.47 2.67 -17.79
N TYR A 13 -3.61 3.94 -18.16
CA TYR A 13 -2.61 4.97 -17.94
C TYR A 13 -2.48 5.31 -16.45
N THR A 14 -3.59 5.48 -15.74
CA THR A 14 -3.60 5.68 -14.27
C THR A 14 -2.98 4.49 -13.55
N LEU A 15 -3.29 3.26 -14.00
CA LEU A 15 -2.69 2.07 -13.43
C LEU A 15 -1.19 1.98 -13.70
N ARG A 16 -0.72 2.31 -14.92
CA ARG A 16 0.73 2.36 -15.22
C ARG A 16 1.46 3.33 -14.30
N LYS A 17 0.86 4.48 -13.98
CA LYS A 17 1.42 5.43 -12.99
C LYS A 17 1.53 4.81 -11.60
N TYR A 18 0.48 4.13 -11.13
CA TYR A 18 0.51 3.48 -9.81
C TYR A 18 1.50 2.31 -9.74
N LEU A 19 1.57 1.48 -10.80
CA LEU A 19 2.55 0.40 -10.87
C LEU A 19 3.97 0.96 -10.90
N LEU A 20 4.22 2.03 -11.64
CA LEU A 20 5.53 2.69 -11.67
C LEU A 20 5.89 3.25 -10.29
N LEU A 21 4.96 3.97 -9.64
CA LEU A 21 5.16 4.53 -8.31
C LEU A 21 5.50 3.46 -7.28
N LEU A 22 4.76 2.35 -7.28
CA LEU A 22 5.02 1.23 -6.36
C LEU A 22 6.32 0.50 -6.70
N ALA A 23 6.65 0.29 -7.97
CA ALA A 23 7.91 -0.32 -8.35
C ALA A 23 9.10 0.54 -7.91
N THR A 24 9.02 1.86 -8.09
CA THR A 24 10.03 2.80 -7.62
C THR A 24 10.15 2.78 -6.09
N LEU A 25 9.02 2.72 -5.38
CA LEU A 25 9.02 2.55 -3.93
C LEU A 25 9.74 1.27 -3.49
N VAL A 26 9.37 0.12 -4.08
CA VAL A 26 9.95 -1.18 -3.73
C VAL A 26 11.44 -1.19 -4.03
N VAL A 27 11.87 -0.69 -5.19
CA VAL A 27 13.31 -0.51 -5.51
C VAL A 27 13.99 0.32 -4.44
N ASN A 28 13.41 1.46 -4.05
CA ASN A 28 14.02 2.35 -3.07
C ASN A 28 14.23 1.66 -1.71
N VAL A 29 13.17 1.03 -1.16
CA VAL A 29 13.25 0.41 0.17
C VAL A 29 14.11 -0.85 0.18
N THR A 30 14.06 -1.66 -0.88
CA THR A 30 14.84 -2.90 -0.97
C THR A 30 16.31 -2.63 -1.26
N TYR A 31 16.62 -1.60 -2.05
CA TYR A 31 17.98 -1.13 -2.26
C TYR A 31 18.59 -0.64 -0.94
N ALA A 32 17.89 0.22 -0.21
CA ALA A 32 18.37 0.71 1.09
C ALA A 32 18.60 -0.41 2.10
N ALA A 33 17.67 -1.38 2.17
CA ALA A 33 17.76 -2.54 3.06
C ALA A 33 18.87 -3.53 2.66
N GLY A 34 19.23 -3.59 1.38
CA GLY A 34 20.33 -4.44 0.91
C GLY A 34 21.69 -4.07 1.50
N PHE A 35 21.89 -2.79 1.83
CA PHE A 35 23.12 -2.28 2.46
C PHE A 35 23.01 -2.09 3.97
N ASN A 36 21.80 -2.25 4.52
CA ASN A 36 21.53 -2.12 5.96
C ASN A 36 20.73 -3.35 6.41
N PRO A 37 21.39 -4.51 6.52
CA PRO A 37 20.69 -5.75 6.84
C PRO A 37 20.08 -5.67 8.25
N PRO A 38 18.95 -6.39 8.48
CA PRO A 38 18.36 -6.49 9.80
C PRO A 38 19.37 -7.11 10.76
N GLY A 39 19.44 -6.62 12.00
CA GLY A 39 20.46 -7.04 12.95
C GLY A 39 21.72 -6.17 12.94
N GLY A 40 21.91 -5.32 11.93
CA GLY A 40 23.13 -4.55 11.76
C GLY A 40 24.29 -5.39 11.21
N VAL A 41 25.47 -4.77 11.17
CA VAL A 41 26.71 -5.36 10.68
C VAL A 41 27.78 -5.28 11.77
N TRP A 42 28.72 -6.22 11.74
CA TRP A 42 29.89 -6.18 12.61
C TRP A 42 30.72 -4.91 12.34
N GLN A 43 30.96 -4.07 13.36
CA GLN A 43 31.74 -2.84 13.18
C GLN A 43 33.25 -3.07 13.25
N ALA A 44 33.68 -4.09 13.99
CA ALA A 44 35.07 -4.46 14.14
C ALA A 44 35.27 -5.94 13.78
N ALA A 45 36.48 -6.28 13.36
CA ALA A 45 36.85 -7.67 13.16
C ALA A 45 37.07 -8.33 14.53
N TYR A 46 36.35 -9.41 14.79
CA TYR A 46 36.55 -10.30 15.92
C TYR A 46 36.99 -11.67 15.40
N ASP A 47 37.54 -12.53 16.26
CA ASP A 47 38.04 -13.85 15.85
C ASP A 47 36.94 -14.66 15.12
N GLY A 48 37.07 -14.78 13.80
CA GLY A 48 36.12 -15.49 12.92
C GLY A 48 34.98 -14.66 12.33
N GLN A 49 34.88 -13.36 12.64
CA GLN A 49 33.82 -12.46 12.17
C GLN A 49 34.42 -11.22 11.47
N PRO A 50 34.36 -11.15 10.13
CA PRO A 50 34.88 -10.00 9.40
C PRO A 50 34.00 -8.77 9.61
N ALA A 51 34.61 -7.60 9.76
CA ALA A 51 33.89 -6.32 9.83
C ALA A 51 33.09 -6.11 8.53
N GLY A 52 31.85 -5.61 8.67
CA GLY A 52 30.91 -5.39 7.59
C GLY A 52 29.98 -6.57 7.29
N ASP A 53 30.23 -7.77 7.83
CA ASP A 53 29.32 -8.91 7.60
C ASP A 53 27.99 -8.73 8.37
N PRO A 54 26.85 -9.15 7.78
CA PRO A 54 25.55 -9.07 8.44
C PRO A 54 25.49 -9.95 9.69
N ILE A 55 25.21 -9.38 10.86
CA ILE A 55 25.18 -10.14 12.14
C ILE A 55 24.07 -11.21 12.13
N ILE A 56 22.95 -10.95 11.44
CA ILE A 56 21.85 -11.91 11.31
C ILE A 56 22.25 -13.19 10.54
N ARG A 57 23.28 -13.13 9.70
CA ARG A 57 23.78 -14.29 8.95
C ARG A 57 24.32 -15.35 9.90
N ASP A 58 25.07 -14.93 10.90
CA ASP A 58 25.72 -15.82 11.87
C ASP A 58 24.76 -16.24 12.98
N THR A 59 23.88 -15.33 13.42
CA THR A 59 22.97 -15.59 14.55
C THR A 59 21.69 -16.31 14.14
N HIS A 60 21.16 -16.03 12.94
CA HIS A 60 19.87 -16.55 12.47
C HIS A 60 19.87 -16.80 10.96
N TYR A 61 20.67 -17.76 10.52
CA TYR A 61 20.90 -18.05 9.10
C TYR A 61 19.63 -18.20 8.25
N HIS A 62 18.60 -18.92 8.72
CA HIS A 62 17.35 -19.07 7.95
C HIS A 62 16.58 -17.76 7.76
N ARG A 63 16.62 -16.87 8.76
CA ARG A 63 15.99 -15.54 8.67
C ARG A 63 16.78 -14.64 7.73
N TYR A 64 18.10 -14.72 7.79
CA TYR A 64 18.98 -14.05 6.83
C TYR A 64 18.65 -14.47 5.39
N LEU A 65 18.56 -15.78 5.11
CA LEU A 65 18.22 -16.28 3.76
C LEU A 65 16.84 -15.81 3.30
N ALA A 66 15.82 -15.92 4.16
CA ALA A 66 14.47 -15.47 3.84
C ALA A 66 14.45 -13.96 3.53
N PHE A 67 15.08 -13.13 4.38
CA PHE A 67 15.22 -11.70 4.13
C PHE A 67 15.95 -11.42 2.82
N PHE A 68 17.13 -12.00 2.64
CA PHE A 68 18.01 -11.74 1.49
C PHE A 68 17.32 -12.07 0.17
N TYR A 69 16.76 -13.28 0.04
CA TYR A 69 16.10 -13.69 -1.20
C TYR A 69 14.79 -12.95 -1.44
N CYS A 70 13.94 -12.75 -0.42
CA CYS A 70 12.71 -11.96 -0.60
C CYS A 70 13.01 -10.51 -0.98
N ASN A 71 13.98 -9.87 -0.33
CA ASN A 71 14.37 -8.48 -0.62
C ASN A 71 15.00 -8.35 -2.02
N ALA A 72 15.92 -9.26 -2.39
CA ALA A 72 16.58 -9.23 -3.70
C ALA A 72 15.62 -9.55 -4.85
N THR A 73 14.71 -10.53 -4.66
CA THR A 73 13.68 -10.83 -5.67
C THR A 73 12.72 -9.67 -5.85
N ALA A 74 12.33 -9.00 -4.76
CA ALA A 74 11.49 -7.82 -4.82
C ALA A 74 12.16 -6.66 -5.57
N PHE A 75 13.43 -6.37 -5.24
CA PHE A 75 14.25 -5.40 -5.96
C PHE A 75 14.32 -5.70 -7.47
N ALA A 76 14.68 -6.93 -7.84
CA ALA A 76 14.83 -7.33 -9.24
C ALA A 76 13.49 -7.30 -10.00
N ALA A 77 12.42 -7.82 -9.38
CA ALA A 77 11.09 -7.83 -9.98
C ALA A 77 10.58 -6.41 -10.25
N SER A 78 10.77 -5.48 -9.29
CA SER A 78 10.40 -4.08 -9.49
C SER A 78 11.22 -3.36 -10.56
N LEU A 79 12.52 -3.63 -10.69
CA LEU A 79 13.31 -3.10 -11.81
C LEU A 79 12.77 -3.59 -13.16
N VAL A 80 12.45 -4.89 -13.27
CA VAL A 80 11.84 -5.46 -14.46
C VAL A 80 10.50 -4.78 -14.75
N VAL A 81 9.67 -4.55 -13.74
CA VAL A 81 8.39 -3.82 -13.88
C VAL A 81 8.63 -2.41 -14.41
N ILE A 82 9.58 -1.65 -13.87
CA ILE A 82 9.90 -0.28 -14.31
C ILE A 82 10.31 -0.29 -15.79
N VAL A 83 11.26 -1.17 -16.15
CA VAL A 83 11.77 -1.27 -17.53
C VAL A 83 10.65 -1.65 -18.50
N LEU A 84 9.81 -2.63 -18.15
CA LEU A 84 8.66 -3.02 -18.97
C LEU A 84 7.65 -1.87 -19.13
N ILE A 85 7.32 -1.13 -18.07
CA ILE A 85 6.44 0.04 -18.15
C ILE A 85 7.04 1.11 -19.06
N LEU A 86 8.33 1.39 -18.93
CA LEU A 86 9.01 2.41 -19.73
C LEU A 86 9.05 2.02 -21.21
N ILE A 87 9.38 0.76 -21.53
CA ILE A 87 9.33 0.25 -22.91
C ILE A 87 7.91 0.36 -23.46
N LEU A 88 6.89 0.00 -22.69
CA LEU A 88 5.49 0.12 -23.09
C LEU A 88 5.04 1.58 -23.25
N ALA A 89 5.63 2.53 -22.52
CA ALA A 89 5.37 3.95 -22.67
C ALA A 89 5.99 4.49 -23.96
N VAL A 90 7.26 4.16 -24.25
CA VAL A 90 7.97 4.58 -25.47
C VAL A 90 7.36 3.94 -26.73
N ARG A 91 6.95 2.66 -26.66
CA ARG A 91 6.31 1.98 -27.80
C ARG A 91 4.92 2.54 -28.11
N HIS A 92 4.22 3.12 -27.14
CA HIS A 92 2.86 3.63 -27.32
C HIS A 92 2.79 4.87 -28.22
N ASP A 93 3.87 5.64 -28.36
CA ASP A 93 3.93 6.79 -29.27
C ASP A 93 4.03 6.36 -30.76
N LYS A 94 4.40 5.10 -31.05
CA LYS A 94 4.62 4.61 -32.42
C LYS A 94 3.45 3.84 -33.03
N GLU A 95 2.44 3.44 -32.27
CA GLU A 95 1.32 2.63 -32.76
C GLU A 95 -0.04 3.26 -32.37
N LYS A 96 -0.46 4.31 -33.09
CA LYS A 96 -1.75 4.94 -32.84
C LYS A 96 -2.99 4.16 -33.31
N GLU A 97 -2.86 3.04 -34.03
CA GLU A 97 -4.06 2.36 -34.61
C GLU A 97 -4.15 0.82 -34.54
N LYS A 98 -3.19 0.09 -33.95
CA LYS A 98 -3.33 -1.38 -33.84
C LYS A 98 -3.22 -1.88 -32.40
N LYS A 99 -4.34 -2.41 -31.90
CA LYS A 99 -4.49 -3.39 -30.81
C LYS A 99 -4.60 -2.85 -29.38
N LYS A 100 -5.78 -2.31 -29.09
CA LYS A 100 -6.37 -2.19 -27.73
C LYS A 100 -6.41 -3.53 -26.95
N LYS A 101 -6.29 -4.69 -27.64
CA LYS A 101 -6.21 -6.02 -27.01
C LYS A 101 -4.80 -6.38 -26.50
N ASP A 102 -3.74 -5.92 -27.15
CA ASP A 102 -2.36 -6.29 -26.80
C ASP A 102 -1.86 -5.51 -25.57
N ALA A 103 -2.22 -4.23 -25.45
CA ALA A 103 -1.89 -3.40 -24.27
C ALA A 103 -2.50 -3.96 -22.97
N VAL A 104 -3.75 -4.41 -23.02
CA VAL A 104 -4.45 -5.03 -21.87
C VAL A 104 -3.81 -6.36 -21.47
N GLN A 105 -3.30 -7.13 -22.43
CA GLN A 105 -2.68 -8.42 -22.18
C GLN A 105 -1.33 -8.30 -21.45
N VAL A 106 -0.59 -7.21 -21.64
CA VAL A 106 0.70 -6.97 -20.96
C VAL A 106 0.53 -6.34 -19.57
N ILE A 107 -0.52 -5.55 -19.33
CA ILE A 107 -0.76 -4.93 -18.02
C ILE A 107 -1.21 -5.95 -16.96
N LYS A 108 -1.95 -7.00 -17.36
CA LYS A 108 -2.41 -8.06 -16.45
C LYS A 108 -1.26 -8.81 -15.75
N PRO A 109 -0.23 -9.35 -16.45
CA PRO A 109 0.89 -10.00 -15.79
C PRO A 109 1.70 -9.02 -14.95
N LEU A 110 1.88 -7.77 -15.40
CA LEU A 110 2.58 -6.73 -14.64
C LEU A 110 1.92 -6.46 -13.28
N ARG A 111 0.59 -6.50 -13.24
CA ARG A 111 -0.18 -6.41 -12.00
C ARG A 111 0.07 -7.59 -11.06
N VAL A 112 0.09 -8.80 -11.62
CA VAL A 112 0.35 -10.02 -10.83
C VAL A 112 1.76 -9.99 -10.25
N VAL A 113 2.75 -9.62 -11.07
CA VAL A 113 4.14 -9.43 -10.63
C VAL A 113 4.21 -8.41 -9.51
N MET A 114 3.58 -7.24 -9.66
CA MET A 114 3.55 -6.22 -8.61
C MET A 114 2.92 -6.71 -7.29
N VAL A 115 1.81 -7.47 -7.35
CA VAL A 115 1.21 -8.02 -6.12
C VAL A 115 2.11 -9.07 -5.46
N LEU A 116 2.73 -9.95 -6.25
CA LEU A 116 3.70 -10.93 -5.74
C LEU A 116 4.92 -10.25 -5.14
N ASP A 117 5.37 -9.15 -5.74
CA ASP A 117 6.48 -8.34 -5.28
C ASP A 117 6.18 -7.69 -3.91
N LEU A 118 5.02 -7.06 -3.76
CA LEU A 118 4.56 -6.53 -2.48
C LEU A 118 4.40 -7.63 -1.41
N LEU A 119 4.02 -8.85 -1.79
CA LEU A 119 4.02 -10.01 -0.86
C LEU A 119 5.44 -10.45 -0.50
N GLY A 120 6.38 -10.40 -1.45
CA GLY A 120 7.81 -10.61 -1.21
C GLY A 120 8.37 -9.59 -0.20
N LEU A 121 7.97 -8.32 -0.33
CA LEU A 121 8.34 -7.26 0.62
C LEU A 121 7.81 -7.55 2.04
N VAL A 122 6.59 -8.08 2.16
CA VAL A 122 6.05 -8.56 3.44
C VAL A 122 6.88 -9.69 4.03
N GLY A 123 7.30 -10.65 3.20
CA GLY A 123 8.17 -11.75 3.61
C GLY A 123 9.54 -11.27 4.09
N ALA A 124 10.17 -10.35 3.35
CA ALA A 124 11.45 -9.75 3.73
C ALA A 124 11.33 -8.99 5.06
N TYR A 125 10.29 -8.15 5.19
CA TYR A 125 10.02 -7.42 6.42
C TYR A 125 9.84 -8.37 7.61
N GLY A 126 9.02 -9.42 7.45
CA GLY A 126 8.81 -10.40 8.51
C GLY A 126 10.10 -11.08 8.93
N ALA A 127 10.88 -11.60 7.98
CA ALA A 127 12.16 -12.24 8.27
C ALA A 127 13.14 -11.30 9.02
N GLY A 128 13.20 -10.04 8.59
CA GLY A 128 14.11 -9.05 9.16
C GLY A 128 13.72 -8.52 10.53
N THR A 129 12.43 -8.28 10.78
CA THR A 129 11.94 -7.65 12.02
C THR A 129 11.72 -8.60 13.20
N CYS A 130 11.53 -9.90 12.93
CA CYS A 130 11.15 -10.89 13.93
C CYS A 130 12.19 -11.14 15.04
N ARG A 131 12.14 -10.42 16.17
CA ARG A 131 13.11 -10.61 17.27
C ARG A 131 12.68 -11.55 18.37
N ASP A 132 11.38 -11.67 18.61
CA ASP A 132 10.81 -12.46 19.69
C ASP A 132 9.58 -13.23 19.23
N ARG A 133 9.15 -14.21 20.04
CA ARG A 133 8.04 -15.11 19.70
C ARG A 133 6.73 -14.35 19.44
N ILE A 134 6.49 -13.24 20.13
CA ILE A 134 5.25 -12.46 19.97
C ILE A 134 5.27 -11.77 18.61
N SER A 135 6.36 -11.06 18.29
CA SER A 135 6.50 -10.41 16.98
C SER A 135 6.46 -11.41 15.81
N ILE A 136 7.02 -12.61 15.97
CA ILE A 136 6.93 -13.70 14.97
C ILE A 136 5.47 -14.10 14.74
N ILE A 137 4.76 -14.47 15.81
CA ILE A 137 3.35 -14.90 15.72
C ILE A 137 2.50 -13.77 15.14
N TYR A 138 2.67 -12.56 15.65
CA TYR A 138 1.93 -11.38 15.22
C TYR A 138 2.12 -11.12 13.73
N THR A 139 3.36 -11.07 13.26
CA THR A 139 3.66 -10.83 11.85
C THR A 139 3.09 -11.95 10.98
N ALA A 140 3.31 -13.22 11.34
CA ALA A 140 2.80 -14.38 10.61
C ALA A 140 1.26 -14.36 10.48
N VAL A 141 0.54 -14.05 11.56
CA VAL A 141 -0.92 -13.90 11.56
C VAL A 141 -1.35 -12.78 10.61
N LEU A 142 -0.65 -11.65 10.62
CA LEU A 142 -0.99 -10.49 9.82
C LEU A 142 -0.74 -10.75 8.31
N VAL A 143 0.37 -11.42 7.97
CA VAL A 143 0.64 -11.90 6.61
C VAL A 143 -0.44 -12.88 6.15
N ALA A 144 -0.78 -13.87 6.99
CA ALA A 144 -1.80 -14.86 6.67
C ALA A 144 -3.18 -14.22 6.48
N ALA A 145 -3.53 -13.23 7.29
CA ALA A 145 -4.78 -12.48 7.17
C ALA A 145 -4.86 -11.71 5.86
N VAL A 146 -3.78 -11.02 5.45
CA VAL A 146 -3.72 -10.33 4.14
C VAL A 146 -3.84 -11.31 2.99
N PHE A 147 -3.11 -12.43 3.04
CA PHE A 147 -3.18 -13.45 2.00
C PHE A 147 -4.58 -14.05 1.89
N ALA A 148 -5.17 -14.45 3.02
CA ALA A 148 -6.53 -14.96 3.08
C ALA A 148 -7.54 -13.94 2.52
N TYR A 149 -7.41 -12.67 2.89
CA TYR A 149 -8.28 -11.61 2.39
C TYR A 149 -8.17 -11.42 0.86
N ILE A 150 -6.96 -11.42 0.30
CA ILE A 150 -6.76 -11.32 -1.16
C ILE A 150 -7.34 -12.53 -1.88
N VAL A 151 -7.15 -13.74 -1.35
CA VAL A 151 -7.74 -14.96 -1.90
C VAL A 151 -9.26 -14.89 -1.85
N VAL A 152 -9.85 -14.49 -0.73
CA VAL A 152 -11.30 -14.31 -0.58
C VAL A 152 -11.84 -13.27 -1.57
N LEU A 153 -11.15 -12.14 -1.76
CA LEU A 153 -11.56 -11.14 -2.77
C LEU A 153 -11.58 -11.75 -4.18
N LYS A 154 -10.55 -12.51 -4.55
CA LYS A 154 -10.46 -13.17 -5.86
C LYS A 154 -11.50 -14.26 -6.04
N LEU A 155 -11.77 -15.05 -5.00
CA LEU A 155 -12.81 -16.07 -5.01
C LEU A 155 -14.19 -15.44 -5.10
N LEU A 156 -14.48 -14.39 -4.34
CA LEU A 156 -15.75 -13.68 -4.38
C LEU A 156 -16.01 -13.04 -5.74
N ASP A 157 -14.97 -12.48 -6.37
CA ASP A 157 -15.10 -11.93 -7.72
C ASP A 157 -15.25 -13.03 -8.80
N ARG A 158 -14.71 -14.24 -8.58
CA ARG A 158 -14.97 -15.42 -9.43
C ARG A 158 -16.39 -15.96 -9.26
N CYS A 159 -16.91 -15.93 -8.03
CA CYS A 159 -18.22 -16.46 -7.66
C CYS A 159 -19.39 -15.51 -7.93
N ARG A 160 -19.15 -14.25 -8.35
CA ARG A 160 -20.23 -13.35 -8.77
C ARG A 160 -20.63 -13.66 -10.23
N PRO A 161 -21.79 -14.29 -10.48
CA PRO A 161 -22.27 -14.45 -11.85
C PRO A 161 -22.49 -13.05 -12.46
N ASN A 162 -22.04 -12.89 -13.69
CA ASN A 162 -22.25 -11.70 -14.49
C ASN A 162 -23.77 -11.49 -14.67
N LYS A 163 -24.39 -10.61 -13.87
CA LYS A 163 -25.74 -10.12 -14.15
C LYS A 163 -25.64 -9.23 -15.39
N ASN A 164 -25.79 -9.83 -16.57
CA ASN A 164 -26.16 -9.07 -17.76
C ASN A 164 -27.57 -8.49 -17.51
N PRO A 165 -27.78 -7.17 -17.61
CA PRO A 165 -29.11 -6.62 -17.72
C PRO A 165 -29.56 -6.82 -19.16
N GLY A 166 -30.13 -7.98 -19.48
CA GLY A 166 -30.61 -8.22 -20.84
C GLY A 166 -31.01 -9.66 -21.14
N SER A 167 -32.21 -10.04 -20.74
CA SER A 167 -33.09 -11.00 -21.45
C SER A 167 -34.47 -10.95 -20.78
N SER A 168 -35.35 -10.05 -21.20
CA SER A 168 -36.48 -10.35 -22.11
C SER A 168 -37.38 -11.49 -21.61
N SER A 169 -38.46 -11.15 -20.93
CA SER A 169 -39.70 -11.94 -20.96
C SER A 169 -40.69 -11.25 -21.91
N SER A 170 -40.94 -11.92 -23.02
CA SER A 170 -41.87 -11.56 -24.08
C SER A 170 -43.32 -11.39 -23.59
N GLY A 171 -44.00 -10.41 -24.16
CA GLY A 171 -45.45 -10.26 -24.12
C GLY A 171 -45.91 -9.28 -25.22
N ALA A 172 -46.31 -9.82 -26.37
CA ALA A 172 -47.07 -9.12 -27.42
C ALA A 172 -48.50 -8.82 -26.89
N THR A 173 -49.31 -7.83 -27.26
CA THR A 173 -49.60 -7.03 -28.49
C THR A 173 -50.68 -5.97 -28.08
N PRO A 174 -51.34 -5.15 -28.94
CA PRO A 174 -50.92 -4.30 -30.08
C PRO A 174 -51.34 -2.79 -29.94
N ILE A 175 -50.64 -1.95 -30.72
CA ILE A 175 -51.01 -0.68 -31.42
C ILE A 175 -52.21 0.16 -30.95
N SER A 176 -51.96 1.46 -30.69
CA SER A 176 -52.82 2.56 -31.17
C SER A 176 -51.98 3.80 -31.47
N GLU A 177 -52.06 4.29 -32.70
CA GLU A 177 -51.49 5.57 -33.15
C GLU A 177 -52.26 6.75 -32.52
N THR A 178 -51.56 7.84 -32.18
CA THR A 178 -52.05 9.21 -32.39
C THR A 178 -50.84 10.17 -32.40
N ASN A 179 -50.70 10.88 -33.53
CA ASN A 179 -49.78 12.01 -33.72
C ASN A 179 -50.14 13.20 -32.82
N ASN A 180 -49.14 13.94 -32.32
CA ASN A 180 -48.97 15.39 -32.62
C ASN A 180 -47.93 16.06 -31.70
N GLY A 181 -47.10 16.91 -32.32
CA GLY A 181 -46.87 18.28 -31.84
C GLY A 181 -45.82 18.49 -30.74
N VAL A 182 -44.64 18.94 -31.17
CA VAL A 182 -43.84 20.05 -30.61
C VAL A 182 -44.06 20.37 -29.12
N SER A 183 -43.04 20.12 -28.31
CA SER A 183 -42.53 21.17 -27.42
C SER A 183 -41.10 20.86 -27.00
N ALA A 184 -40.17 21.66 -27.52
CA ALA A 184 -38.82 21.77 -26.98
C ALA A 184 -38.91 22.49 -25.63
N THR A 185 -38.97 21.77 -24.52
CA THR A 185 -38.63 22.33 -23.20
C THR A 185 -38.22 21.23 -22.23
N THR A 186 -37.09 21.48 -21.57
CA THR A 186 -36.59 20.83 -20.34
C THR A 186 -35.53 19.72 -20.53
N THR A 187 -34.28 20.14 -20.79
CA THR A 187 -33.07 19.37 -20.45
C THR A 187 -32.13 20.09 -19.45
N PRO A 188 -32.56 20.52 -18.25
CA PRO A 188 -31.63 20.87 -17.17
C PRO A 188 -31.13 19.63 -16.40
N ASP A 189 -31.96 18.59 -16.21
CA ASP A 189 -31.66 17.47 -15.30
C ASP A 189 -30.53 16.55 -15.78
N LEU A 190 -30.47 16.24 -17.08
CA LEU A 190 -29.41 15.38 -17.63
C LEU A 190 -28.03 16.06 -17.62
N GLU A 191 -28.00 17.38 -17.79
CA GLU A 191 -26.77 18.17 -17.75
C GLU A 191 -26.28 18.34 -16.30
N SER A 192 -27.18 18.50 -15.32
CA SER A 192 -26.82 18.53 -13.91
C SER A 192 -26.33 17.18 -13.41
N ASP A 193 -27.00 16.08 -13.77
CA ASP A 193 -26.60 14.73 -13.36
C ASP A 193 -25.24 14.33 -13.95
N ARG A 194 -24.96 14.73 -15.20
CA ARG A 194 -23.66 14.52 -15.83
C ARG A 194 -22.54 15.27 -15.09
N LYS A 195 -22.79 16.52 -14.71
CA LYS A 195 -21.81 17.34 -13.96
C LYS A 195 -21.56 16.78 -12.55
N VAL A 196 -22.60 16.26 -11.89
CA VAL A 196 -22.46 15.61 -10.57
C VAL A 196 -21.64 14.32 -10.69
N ALA A 197 -21.90 13.49 -11.71
CA ALA A 197 -21.16 12.25 -11.95
C ALA A 197 -19.68 12.51 -12.29
N GLU A 198 -19.39 13.51 -13.12
CA GLU A 198 -18.03 13.91 -13.49
C GLU A 198 -17.25 14.44 -12.27
N LYS A 199 -17.89 15.27 -11.44
CA LYS A 199 -17.29 15.76 -10.19
C LYS A 199 -16.98 14.59 -9.23
N ALA A 200 -17.89 13.64 -9.08
CA ALA A 200 -17.69 12.46 -8.23
C ALA A 200 -16.53 11.58 -8.72
N LEU A 201 -16.43 11.34 -10.03
CA LEU A 201 -15.33 10.58 -10.65
C LEU A 201 -13.97 11.26 -10.37
N LYS A 202 -13.91 12.58 -10.55
CA LYS A 202 -12.70 13.36 -10.30
C LYS A 202 -12.27 13.32 -8.84
N THR A 203 -13.22 13.40 -7.90
CA THR A 203 -12.96 13.23 -6.47
C THR A 203 -12.43 11.83 -6.15
N GLU A 204 -12.99 10.78 -6.76
CA GLU A 204 -12.51 9.40 -6.59
C GLU A 204 -11.07 9.22 -7.10
N GLU A 205 -10.76 9.76 -8.28
CA GLU A 205 -9.40 9.73 -8.83
C GLU A 205 -8.41 10.44 -7.91
N GLN A 206 -8.80 11.61 -7.37
CA GLN A 206 -7.99 12.36 -6.43
C GLN A 206 -7.78 11.61 -5.11
N LEU A 207 -8.83 10.97 -4.58
CA LEU A 207 -8.75 10.13 -3.39
C LEU A 207 -7.79 8.95 -3.62
N CYS A 208 -7.88 8.26 -4.76
CA CYS A 208 -6.97 7.15 -5.08
C CYS A 208 -5.51 7.61 -5.16
N LYS A 209 -5.24 8.80 -5.73
CA LYS A 209 -3.89 9.37 -5.78
C LYS A 209 -3.35 9.64 -4.38
N VAL A 210 -4.15 10.28 -3.52
CA VAL A 210 -3.76 10.59 -2.14
C VAL A 210 -3.53 9.32 -1.34
N LEU A 211 -4.40 8.31 -1.48
CA LEU A 211 -4.25 7.03 -0.80
C LEU A 211 -3.03 6.24 -1.27
N MET A 212 -2.73 6.26 -2.57
CA MET A 212 -1.52 5.64 -3.10
C MET A 212 -0.27 6.32 -2.54
N LEU A 213 -0.26 7.66 -2.50
CA LEU A 213 0.86 8.43 -1.91
C LEU A 213 1.02 8.12 -0.42
N LEU A 214 -0.07 8.16 0.35
CA LEU A 214 -0.07 7.81 1.77
C LEU A 214 0.45 6.38 2.01
N ALA A 215 -0.03 5.42 1.22
CA ALA A 215 0.39 4.04 1.30
C ALA A 215 1.90 3.92 0.99
N THR A 216 2.36 4.48 -0.14
CA THR A 216 3.78 4.42 -0.51
C THR A 216 4.69 5.09 0.51
N PHE A 217 4.25 6.22 1.06
CA PHE A 217 4.95 6.91 2.14
C PHE A 217 5.05 6.01 3.36
N ALA A 218 3.92 5.53 3.87
CA ALA A 218 3.87 4.67 5.06
C ALA A 218 4.70 3.39 4.89
N VAL A 219 4.63 2.71 3.75
CA VAL A 219 5.46 1.54 3.43
C VAL A 219 6.95 1.89 3.52
N SER A 220 7.36 3.01 2.93
CA SER A 220 8.76 3.44 2.90
C SER A 220 9.35 3.58 4.30
N ILE A 221 8.73 4.41 5.14
CA ILE A 221 9.21 4.68 6.49
C ILE A 221 9.10 3.45 7.40
N THR A 222 8.00 2.69 7.31
CA THR A 222 7.79 1.55 8.21
C THR A 222 8.68 0.36 7.86
N TYR A 223 8.98 0.13 6.58
CA TYR A 223 9.92 -0.91 6.15
C TYR A 223 11.33 -0.63 6.68
N VAL A 224 11.84 0.57 6.43
CA VAL A 224 13.17 0.99 6.90
C VAL A 224 13.24 0.98 8.43
N ALA A 225 12.26 1.56 9.12
CA ALA A 225 12.25 1.62 10.58
C ALA A 225 12.12 0.22 11.22
N GLY A 226 11.41 -0.70 10.57
CA GLY A 226 11.27 -2.07 11.06
C GLY A 226 12.58 -2.84 11.00
N LEU A 227 13.32 -2.70 9.89
CA LEU A 227 14.61 -3.35 9.70
C LEU A 227 15.74 -2.70 10.52
N SER A 228 15.65 -1.39 10.76
CA SER A 228 16.63 -0.60 11.52
C SER A 228 15.99 -0.02 12.77
N THR A 229 15.87 -0.84 13.81
CA THR A 229 15.03 -0.44 14.94
C THR A 229 15.59 0.71 15.77
N PRO A 230 14.71 1.42 16.50
CA PRO A 230 15.13 2.49 17.36
C PRO A 230 16.19 2.04 18.37
N GLY A 231 17.23 2.86 18.50
CA GLY A 231 18.35 2.59 19.40
C GLY A 231 19.48 1.73 18.82
N GLY A 232 19.30 1.12 17.64
CA GLY A 232 20.35 0.32 17.00
C GLY A 232 20.47 -1.11 17.54
N PHE A 233 21.60 -1.73 17.24
CA PHE A 233 21.88 -3.14 17.48
C PHE A 233 23.19 -3.31 18.23
N TRP A 234 23.28 -4.35 19.06
CA TRP A 234 24.54 -4.76 19.64
C TRP A 234 25.43 -5.45 18.60
N ASP A 235 26.71 -5.14 18.60
CA ASP A 235 27.74 -5.70 17.71
C ASP A 235 28.87 -6.40 18.49
N SER A 236 28.70 -6.63 19.79
CA SER A 236 29.71 -7.23 20.66
C SER A 236 29.27 -8.60 21.16
N THR A 237 30.24 -9.49 21.35
CA THR A 237 30.05 -10.90 21.75
C THR A 237 30.15 -11.13 23.27
N GLY A 238 30.27 -10.06 24.08
CA GLY A 238 30.43 -10.15 25.54
C GLY A 238 29.35 -9.39 26.30
N GLY A 239 28.57 -10.07 27.14
CA GLY A 239 27.55 -9.47 28.01
C GLY A 239 26.30 -10.32 28.20
N ARG A 240 25.20 -9.69 28.66
CA ARG A 240 23.87 -10.32 28.82
C ARG A 240 23.04 -10.28 27.52
N HIS A 241 23.61 -9.81 26.42
CA HIS A 241 22.94 -9.53 25.15
C HIS A 241 23.62 -10.30 24.02
N HIS A 242 22.86 -10.63 22.97
CA HIS A 242 23.42 -11.30 21.80
C HIS A 242 23.68 -10.28 20.68
N PRO A 243 24.72 -10.48 19.86
CA PRO A 243 24.92 -9.69 18.64
C PRO A 243 23.64 -9.65 17.81
N GLY A 244 23.26 -8.46 17.33
CA GLY A 244 22.04 -8.23 16.56
C GLY A 244 20.75 -8.12 17.39
N ASP A 245 20.82 -8.24 18.72
CA ASP A 245 19.73 -7.82 19.60
C ASP A 245 19.57 -6.28 19.55
N ALA A 246 18.33 -5.81 19.68
CA ALA A 246 18.08 -4.38 19.79
C ALA A 246 18.57 -3.85 21.13
N ILE A 247 19.33 -2.75 21.11
CA ILE A 247 19.79 -2.07 22.32
C ILE A 247 18.61 -1.59 23.17
N LEU A 248 17.52 -1.16 22.53
CA LEU A 248 16.32 -0.69 23.24
C LEU A 248 15.63 -1.79 24.07
N ARG A 249 15.85 -3.07 23.73
CA ARG A 249 15.25 -4.21 24.43
C ARG A 249 15.66 -4.25 25.90
N ASP A 250 16.90 -3.88 26.19
CA ASP A 250 17.51 -4.04 27.51
C ASP A 250 17.12 -2.92 28.47
N GLN A 251 16.87 -1.74 27.91
CA GLN A 251 16.38 -0.59 28.68
C GLN A 251 14.86 -0.66 28.86
N SER A 252 14.12 -1.03 27.81
CA SER A 252 12.65 -0.98 27.83
C SER A 252 12.02 -1.91 26.78
N GLY A 253 12.01 -3.22 27.06
CA GLY A 253 11.37 -4.22 26.19
C GLY A 253 9.93 -3.86 25.78
N GLN A 254 9.13 -3.29 26.68
CA GLN A 254 7.75 -2.87 26.39
C GLN A 254 7.67 -1.81 25.27
N ARG A 255 8.60 -0.83 25.24
CA ARG A 255 8.61 0.21 24.19
C ARG A 255 9.00 -0.38 22.85
N LEU A 256 9.98 -1.28 22.84
CA LEU A 256 10.38 -1.98 21.63
C LEU A 256 9.23 -2.84 21.07
N THR A 257 8.50 -3.56 21.93
CA THR A 257 7.32 -4.33 21.51
C THR A 257 6.22 -3.41 20.97
N ALA A 258 5.90 -2.31 21.66
CA ALA A 258 4.93 -1.34 21.20
C ALA A 258 5.32 -0.74 19.83
N PHE A 259 6.58 -0.35 19.67
CA PHE A 259 7.13 0.12 18.40
C PHE A 259 6.87 -0.88 17.28
N PHE A 260 7.23 -2.16 17.47
CA PHE A 260 7.05 -3.17 16.44
C PHE A 260 5.59 -3.45 16.11
N LEU A 261 4.71 -3.51 17.10
CA LEU A 261 3.28 -3.73 16.88
C LEU A 261 2.68 -2.62 16.02
N PHE A 262 2.90 -1.35 16.42
CA PHE A 262 2.39 -0.20 15.69
C PHE A 262 3.03 -0.07 14.29
N ASN A 263 4.34 -0.26 14.19
CA ASN A 263 5.07 -0.15 12.92
C ASN A 263 4.65 -1.25 11.93
N THR A 264 4.51 -2.49 12.39
CA THR A 264 4.07 -3.63 11.55
C THR A 264 2.63 -3.44 11.11
N THR A 265 1.76 -2.96 12.00
CA THR A 265 0.37 -2.63 11.65
C THR A 265 0.32 -1.61 10.52
N ALA A 266 1.07 -0.51 10.64
CA ALA A 266 1.10 0.53 9.61
C ALA A 266 1.71 0.03 8.29
N PHE A 267 2.78 -0.76 8.35
CA PHE A 267 3.41 -1.36 7.18
C PHE A 267 2.43 -2.24 6.41
N VAL A 268 1.77 -3.18 7.08
CA VAL A 268 0.90 -4.13 6.38
C VAL A 268 -0.43 -3.49 5.98
N ALA A 269 -1.00 -2.59 6.79
CA ALA A 269 -2.20 -1.84 6.40
C ALA A 269 -1.95 -0.96 5.16
N SER A 270 -0.76 -0.33 5.06
CA SER A 270 -0.41 0.48 3.89
C SER A 270 -0.17 -0.37 2.64
N LEU A 271 0.46 -1.54 2.75
CA LEU A 271 0.54 -2.49 1.64
C LEU A 271 -0.84 -3.01 1.21
N LEU A 272 -1.74 -3.26 2.15
CA LEU A 272 -3.10 -3.68 1.84
C LEU A 272 -3.86 -2.58 1.08
N ILE A 273 -3.69 -1.30 1.44
CA ILE A 273 -4.22 -0.16 0.67
C ILE A 273 -3.66 -0.18 -0.77
N ALA A 274 -2.33 -0.29 -0.93
CA ALA A 274 -1.70 -0.34 -2.25
C ALA A 274 -2.23 -1.50 -3.11
N MET A 275 -2.30 -2.71 -2.55
CA MET A 275 -2.83 -3.89 -3.24
C MET A 275 -4.31 -3.71 -3.63
N LEU A 276 -5.14 -3.17 -2.75
CA LEU A 276 -6.55 -2.87 -3.04
C LEU A 276 -6.70 -1.88 -4.20
N LEU A 277 -5.91 -0.79 -4.21
CA LEU A 277 -5.94 0.20 -5.28
C LEU A 277 -5.50 -0.39 -6.63
N ILE A 278 -4.48 -1.26 -6.63
CA ILE A 278 -4.00 -1.93 -7.85
C ILE A 278 -5.02 -2.94 -8.40
N ILE A 279 -5.64 -3.74 -7.53
CA ILE A 279 -6.54 -4.82 -7.94
C ILE A 279 -7.87 -4.26 -8.46
N ASP A 280 -8.42 -3.25 -7.78
CA ASP A 280 -9.84 -2.86 -7.89
C ASP A 280 -10.09 -1.40 -8.31
N GLY A 281 -9.10 -0.66 -8.82
CA GLY A 281 -9.15 0.79 -9.11
C GLY A 281 -10.26 1.32 -10.05
N LYS A 282 -11.22 0.49 -10.48
CA LYS A 282 -12.43 0.89 -11.22
C LYS A 282 -13.75 0.69 -10.42
N LYS A 283 -13.68 0.12 -9.21
CA LYS A 283 -14.83 -0.36 -8.41
C LYS A 283 -14.75 -0.01 -6.92
N LEU A 284 -14.03 1.05 -6.54
CA LEU A 284 -14.00 1.46 -5.13
C LEU A 284 -15.43 1.77 -4.63
N ARG A 285 -16.24 2.41 -5.48
CA ARG A 285 -17.64 2.82 -5.21
C ARG A 285 -18.67 1.69 -5.11
N ASP A 286 -18.45 0.53 -5.73
CA ASP A 286 -19.51 -0.47 -5.94
C ASP A 286 -19.71 -1.45 -4.75
N LYS A 287 -18.87 -1.35 -3.70
CA LYS A 287 -18.93 -2.25 -2.54
C LYS A 287 -18.67 -1.50 -1.23
N THR A 288 -19.73 -1.21 -0.48
CA THR A 288 -19.71 -0.60 0.87
C THR A 288 -18.67 -1.25 1.80
N ALA A 289 -18.51 -2.58 1.73
CA ALA A 289 -17.52 -3.32 2.52
C ALA A 289 -16.07 -2.92 2.23
N ARG A 290 -15.71 -2.59 0.98
CA ARG A 290 -14.34 -2.23 0.59
C ARG A 290 -13.97 -0.84 1.07
N PHE A 291 -14.90 0.11 0.98
CA PHE A 291 -14.74 1.44 1.56
C PHE A 291 -14.49 1.35 3.07
N HIS A 292 -15.24 0.51 3.76
CA HIS A 292 -15.05 0.27 5.20
C HIS A 292 -13.64 -0.27 5.50
N VAL A 293 -13.17 -1.28 4.75
CA VAL A 293 -11.81 -1.82 4.90
C VAL A 293 -10.75 -0.74 4.65
N LEU A 294 -10.91 0.08 3.61
CA LEU A 294 -10.01 1.21 3.33
C LEU A 294 -9.96 2.21 4.49
N TYR A 295 -11.11 2.59 5.05
CA TYR A 295 -11.15 3.47 6.23
C TYR A 295 -10.46 2.87 7.45
N VAL A 296 -10.70 1.59 7.73
CA VAL A 296 -10.03 0.87 8.82
C VAL A 296 -8.52 0.82 8.59
N CYS A 297 -8.06 0.56 7.36
CA CYS A 297 -6.64 0.58 7.03
C CYS A 297 -6.02 1.97 7.18
N ILE A 298 -6.69 3.03 6.73
CA ILE A 298 -6.19 4.41 6.88
C ILE A 298 -6.04 4.74 8.36
N PHE A 299 -7.06 4.43 9.16
CA PHE A 299 -6.99 4.63 10.61
C PHE A 299 -5.83 3.84 11.23
N ALA A 300 -5.67 2.57 10.86
CA ALA A 300 -4.58 1.72 11.32
C ALA A 300 -3.19 2.25 10.90
N VAL A 301 -3.05 2.79 9.69
CA VAL A 301 -1.81 3.45 9.23
C VAL A 301 -1.49 4.67 10.08
N LEU A 302 -2.46 5.56 10.31
CA LEU A 302 -2.24 6.79 11.08
C LEU A 302 -1.88 6.49 12.54
N VAL A 303 -2.64 5.62 13.20
CA VAL A 303 -2.38 5.21 14.58
C VAL A 303 -1.07 4.43 14.68
N GLY A 304 -0.79 3.55 13.73
CA GLY A 304 0.45 2.76 13.70
C GLY A 304 1.69 3.62 13.48
N LEU A 305 1.66 4.59 12.56
CA LEU A 305 2.78 5.52 12.36
C LEU A 305 3.03 6.38 13.62
N LEU A 306 1.95 6.90 14.21
CA LEU A 306 2.04 7.71 15.42
C LEU A 306 2.58 6.92 16.60
N GLY A 307 2.02 5.73 16.85
CA GLY A 307 2.41 4.87 17.95
C GLY A 307 3.85 4.38 17.82
N ALA A 308 4.26 4.01 16.60
CA ALA A 308 5.65 3.63 16.31
C ALA A 308 6.59 4.81 16.55
N TYR A 309 6.27 6.00 16.04
CA TYR A 309 7.10 7.19 16.26
C TYR A 309 7.22 7.51 17.76
N ALA A 310 6.13 7.51 18.51
CA ALA A 310 6.15 7.81 19.94
C ALA A 310 6.93 6.77 20.76
N ALA A 311 6.77 5.48 20.45
CA ALA A 311 7.45 4.38 21.13
C ALA A 311 8.95 4.31 20.78
N GLY A 312 9.31 4.62 19.54
CA GLY A 312 10.69 4.53 19.04
C GLY A 312 11.55 5.76 19.30
N SER A 313 11.00 6.97 19.18
CA SER A 313 11.77 8.22 19.30
C SER A 313 12.02 8.64 20.75
N CYS A 314 11.08 8.37 21.63
CA CYS A 314 11.13 8.87 22.99
C CYS A 314 11.83 7.87 23.90
N ARG A 315 12.93 8.29 24.53
CA ARG A 315 13.63 7.50 25.55
C ARG A 315 13.10 7.74 26.97
N LYS A 316 12.44 8.87 27.22
CA LYS A 316 11.82 9.23 28.51
C LYS A 316 10.29 9.27 28.39
N THR A 317 9.57 9.05 29.48
CA THR A 317 8.10 9.14 29.55
C THR A 317 7.61 10.56 29.26
N ASP A 318 8.30 11.59 29.75
CA ASP A 318 7.86 12.98 29.59
C ASP A 318 7.87 13.43 28.12
N THR A 319 8.88 12.99 27.35
CA THR A 319 8.96 13.26 25.91
C THR A 319 7.89 12.49 25.13
N THR A 320 7.54 11.28 25.57
CA THR A 320 6.41 10.52 24.99
C THR A 320 5.10 11.26 25.21
N VAL A 321 4.86 11.77 26.42
CA VAL A 321 3.67 12.56 26.74
C VAL A 321 3.62 13.82 25.87
N TYR A 322 4.74 14.52 25.69
CA TYR A 322 4.81 15.67 24.79
C TYR A 322 4.42 15.33 23.34
N VAL A 323 4.98 14.27 22.75
CA VAL A 323 4.66 13.85 21.37
C VAL A 323 3.19 13.47 21.22
N VAL A 324 2.64 12.70 22.17
CA VAL A 324 1.22 12.31 22.15
C VAL A 324 0.32 13.54 22.31
N SER A 325 0.69 14.48 23.17
CA SER A 325 -0.06 15.72 23.41
C SER A 325 -0.04 16.63 22.19
N LEU A 326 1.10 16.75 21.50
CA LEU A 326 1.23 17.51 20.26
C LEU A 326 0.29 16.96 19.18
N VAL A 327 0.21 15.63 19.06
CA VAL A 327 -0.69 15.01 18.08
C VAL A 327 -2.15 15.17 18.48
N GLY A 328 -2.47 15.04 19.76
CA GLY A 328 -3.78 15.39 20.29
C GLY A 328 -4.18 16.83 19.98
N ALA A 329 -3.25 17.78 20.12
CA ALA A 329 -3.48 19.18 19.79
C ALA A 329 -3.70 19.41 18.29
N VAL A 330 -2.95 18.74 17.41
CA VAL A 330 -3.16 18.82 15.95
C VAL A 330 -4.53 18.24 15.57
N LEU A 331 -4.93 17.11 16.15
CA LEU A 331 -6.25 16.53 15.92
C LEU A 331 -7.37 17.44 16.42
N ALA A 332 -7.20 18.03 17.62
CA ALA A 332 -8.14 18.98 18.17
C ALA A 332 -8.27 20.24 17.29
N TYR A 333 -7.14 20.75 16.77
CA TYR A 333 -7.13 21.87 15.82
C TYR A 333 -7.87 21.53 14.52
N ILE A 334 -7.65 20.33 13.95
CA ILE A 334 -8.36 19.87 12.75
C ILE A 334 -9.87 19.77 13.02
N LEU A 335 -10.27 19.20 14.17
CA LEU A 335 -11.68 19.11 14.57
C LEU A 335 -12.29 20.50 14.76
N LEU A 336 -11.61 21.41 15.46
CA LEU A 336 -12.06 22.80 15.61
C LEU A 336 -12.23 23.48 14.25
N HIS A 337 -11.29 23.28 13.32
CA HIS A 337 -11.40 23.83 11.98
C HIS A 337 -12.56 23.21 11.18
N LEU A 338 -12.85 21.91 11.38
CA LEU A 338 -14.01 21.24 10.77
C LEU A 338 -15.34 21.75 11.34
N PHE A 339 -15.40 22.02 12.66
CA PHE A 339 -16.58 22.58 13.32
C PHE A 339 -16.78 24.07 13.04
N CYS A 340 -15.69 24.85 12.92
CA CYS A 340 -15.73 26.30 12.68
C CYS A 340 -15.74 26.68 11.20
N SER A 341 -15.47 25.76 10.27
CA SER A 341 -15.62 26.05 8.85
C SER A 341 -17.11 26.05 8.50
N PRO A 342 -17.72 27.20 8.15
CA PRO A 342 -19.13 27.22 7.78
C PRO A 342 -19.30 26.34 6.54
N THR A 343 -20.11 25.29 6.67
CA THR A 343 -20.58 24.47 5.56
C THR A 343 -21.24 25.39 4.53
N LYS A 344 -20.55 25.66 3.43
CA LYS A 344 -21.09 26.36 2.27
C LYS A 344 -21.61 25.37 1.25
#